data_AF-A0A6L7FXE0-F1
#
_entry.id   AF-A0A6L7FXE0-F1
#
_cell.length_a   1.000
_cell.length_b   1.000
_cell.length_c   1.000
_cell.angle_alpha   90.00
_cell.angle_beta   90.00
_cell.angle_gamma   90.00
#
_symmetry.space_group_name_H-M   'P 1'
#
loop_
_entity.id
_entity.type
_entity.pdbx_description
1 polymer ?
#
loop_
_entity_poly.entity_id
_entity_poly.type
_entity_poly.pdbx_seq_one_letter_code
_entity_poly.pdbx_strand_id
1 'polypeptide(L)'
;MGVKASAIRVKAARYAAGFDRQSEFATRCGVSKTSYNNIEKGLQFPNRDVMRYLYRAHRIDFNFIMNGDFAQLPADVQASLFPALQRANDEWDQTAS
;
A
#
# COMPACT_ATOMS: atom_id res chain seq x y z
N MET A 1 12.80 -10.55 1.20
CA MET A 1 11.72 -9.60 0.84
C MET A 1 12.31 -8.46 0.03
N GLY A 2 11.74 -8.15 -1.13
CA GLY A 2 12.18 -7.01 -1.95
C GLY A 2 11.35 -5.76 -1.69
N VAL A 3 11.99 -4.59 -1.64
CA VAL A 3 11.31 -3.30 -1.44
C VAL A 3 10.27 -3.03 -2.53
N LYS A 4 10.50 -3.51 -3.76
CA LYS A 4 9.52 -3.47 -4.88
C LYS A 4 8.19 -4.13 -4.52
N ALA A 5 8.21 -5.36 -4.02
CA ALA A 5 6.98 -6.08 -3.69
C ALA A 5 6.21 -5.39 -2.56
N SER A 6 6.93 -4.85 -1.57
CA SER A 6 6.30 -4.05 -0.50
C SER A 6 5.69 -2.76 -1.05
N ALA A 7 6.36 -2.05 -1.96
CA ALA A 7 5.85 -0.83 -2.58
C ALA A 7 4.55 -1.07 -3.36
N ILE A 8 4.47 -2.14 -4.15
CA ILE A 8 3.25 -2.54 -4.87
C ILE A 8 2.11 -2.79 -3.88
N ARG A 9 2.37 -3.50 -2.77
CA ARG A 9 1.35 -3.80 -1.75
C ARG A 9 0.90 -2.55 -0.99
N VAL A 10 1.81 -1.62 -0.69
CA VAL A 10 1.44 -0.32 -0.10
C VAL A 10 0.54 0.46 -1.06
N LYS A 11 0.89 0.50 -2.35
CA LYS A 11 0.07 1.17 -3.38
C LYS A 11 -1.31 0.54 -3.49
N ALA A 12 -1.38 -0.78 -3.53
CA ALA A 12 -2.64 -1.52 -3.52
C ALA A 12 -3.46 -1.23 -2.25
N ALA A 13 -2.82 -1.20 -1.08
CA ALA A 13 -3.49 -0.88 0.17
C ALA A 13 -4.08 0.55 0.17
N ARG A 14 -3.40 1.52 -0.45
CA ARG A 14 -3.92 2.87 -0.64
C ARG A 14 -5.17 2.88 -1.54
N TYR A 15 -5.15 2.14 -2.65
CA TYR A 15 -6.32 2.02 -3.52
C TYR A 15 -7.49 1.31 -2.82
N ALA A 16 -7.23 0.22 -2.11
CA ALA A 16 -8.25 -0.49 -1.31
C ALA A 16 -8.83 0.39 -0.19
N ALA A 17 -8.01 1.29 0.37
CA ALA A 17 -8.43 2.31 1.32
C ALA A 17 -9.26 3.46 0.71
N GLY A 18 -9.48 3.46 -0.61
CA GLY A 18 -10.30 4.44 -1.32
C GLY A 18 -9.57 5.71 -1.73
N PHE A 19 -8.23 5.73 -1.71
CA PHE A 19 -7.45 6.92 -2.06
C PHE A 19 -6.80 6.77 -3.44
N ASP A 20 -7.27 7.53 -4.42
CA ASP A 20 -6.62 7.57 -5.74
C ASP A 20 -5.32 8.39 -5.76
N ARG A 21 -5.21 9.40 -4.87
CA ARG A 21 -4.09 10.34 -4.86
C ARG A 21 -3.14 10.08 -3.70
N GLN A 22 -1.85 9.93 -4.00
CA GLN A 22 -0.78 9.80 -3.00
C GLN A 22 -0.77 10.95 -1.98
N SER A 23 -1.00 12.19 -2.44
CA SER A 23 -0.96 13.37 -1.57
C SER A 23 -2.06 13.33 -0.51
N GLU A 24 -3.26 12.88 -0.87
CA GLU A 24 -4.37 12.79 0.07
C GLU A 24 -4.08 11.73 1.13
N PHE A 25 -3.63 10.56 0.71
CA PHE A 25 -3.25 9.48 1.63
C PHE A 25 -2.08 9.89 2.55
N ALA A 26 -1.06 10.56 2.00
CA ALA A 26 0.07 11.05 2.80
C ALA A 26 -0.38 12.02 3.89
N THR A 27 -1.30 12.94 3.58
CA THR A 27 -1.90 13.86 4.57
C THR A 27 -2.65 13.10 5.65
N ARG A 28 -3.43 12.07 5.30
CA ARG A 28 -4.17 11.25 6.29
C ARG A 28 -3.24 10.45 7.21
N CYS A 29 -2.13 9.97 6.67
CA CYS A 29 -1.09 9.27 7.44
C CYS A 29 -0.20 10.21 8.26
N GLY A 30 -0.28 11.53 8.07
CA GLY A 30 0.59 12.51 8.74
C GLY A 30 2.05 12.47 8.24
N VAL A 31 2.28 12.03 7.00
CA VAL A 31 3.62 11.92 6.40
C VAL A 31 3.76 12.89 5.23
N SER A 32 5.01 13.28 4.90
CA SER A 32 5.23 14.13 3.74
C SER A 32 4.94 13.38 2.44
N LYS A 33 4.43 14.11 1.43
CA LYS A 33 4.19 13.56 0.08
C LYS A 33 5.44 12.92 -0.50
N THR A 34 6.61 13.54 -0.33
CA THR A 34 7.90 13.02 -0.82
C THR A 34 8.24 11.68 -0.16
N SER A 35 8.09 11.59 1.16
CA SER A 35 8.35 10.35 1.89
C SER A 35 7.45 9.21 1.41
N TYR A 36 6.15 9.49 1.26
CA TYR A 36 5.19 8.52 0.76
C TYR A 36 5.46 8.09 -0.68
N ASN A 37 5.79 9.04 -1.56
CA ASN A 37 6.17 8.74 -2.94
C ASN A 37 7.42 7.83 -3.01
N ASN A 38 8.41 8.02 -2.13
CA ASN A 38 9.58 7.15 -2.09
C ASN A 38 9.23 5.71 -1.66
N ILE A 39 8.23 5.54 -0.79
CA ILE A 39 7.69 4.22 -0.42
C ILE A 39 7.05 3.58 -1.65
N GLU A 40 6.16 4.28 -2.36
CA GLU A 40 5.49 3.73 -3.56
C GLU A 40 6.43 3.54 -4.76
N LYS A 41 7.63 4.12 -4.74
CA LYS A 41 8.68 3.84 -5.74
C LYS A 41 9.60 2.69 -5.35
N GLY A 42 9.40 2.10 -4.17
CA GLY A 42 10.27 1.03 -3.68
C GLY A 42 11.68 1.49 -3.33
N LEU A 43 11.87 2.77 -3.04
CA LEU A 43 13.15 3.32 -2.57
C LEU A 43 13.34 3.10 -1.06
N GLN A 44 12.24 2.93 -0.32
CA GLN A 44 12.25 2.64 1.11
C GLN A 44 11.03 1.81 1.51
N PHE A 45 11.12 1.16 2.67
CA PHE A 45 9.99 0.47 3.29
C PHE A 45 8.97 1.45 3.88
N PRO A 46 7.69 1.05 4.01
CA PRO A 46 6.68 1.86 4.67
C PRO A 46 7.05 2.11 6.13
N ASN A 47 6.85 3.35 6.58
CA ASN A 47 7.10 3.70 7.97
C ASN A 47 5.95 3.22 8.88
N ARG A 48 6.19 3.27 10.19
CA ARG A 48 5.23 2.85 11.21
C ARG A 48 3.90 3.60 11.12
N ASP A 49 3.90 4.86 10.72
CA ASP A 49 2.68 5.67 10.71
C ASP A 49 1.76 5.29 9.56
N VAL A 50 2.32 5.02 8.37
CA VAL A 50 1.58 4.45 7.24
C VAL A 50 0.99 3.08 7.61
N MET A 51 1.80 2.18 8.17
CA MET A 51 1.33 0.84 8.55
C MET A 51 0.24 0.92 9.64
N ARG A 52 0.42 1.80 10.63
CA ARG A 52 -0.55 2.01 11.71
C ARG A 52 -1.87 2.58 11.18
N TYR A 53 -1.82 3.53 10.25
CA TYR A 53 -3.01 4.12 9.65
C TYR A 53 -3.79 3.07 8.85
N LEU A 54 -3.12 2.32 7.98
CA LEU A 54 -3.73 1.24 7.20
C LEU A 54 -4.40 0.19 8.09
N TYR A 55 -3.74 -0.22 9.18
CA TYR A 55 -4.31 -1.18 10.10
C TYR A 55 -5.53 -0.61 10.84
N ARG A 56 -5.42 0.58 11.44
CA ARG A 56 -6.48 1.14 12.28
C ARG A 56 -7.70 1.62 11.51
N ALA A 57 -7.49 2.25 10.35
CA ALA A 57 -8.57 2.84 9.56
C ALA A 57 -9.16 1.87 8.54
N HIS A 58 -8.36 0.91 8.05
CA HIS A 58 -8.74 0.06 6.92
C HIS A 58 -8.56 -1.44 7.17
N ARG A 59 -8.10 -1.85 8.37
CA ARG A 59 -7.90 -3.26 8.76
C ARG A 59 -6.94 -4.02 7.85
N ILE A 60 -6.05 -3.30 7.17
CA ILE A 60 -5.00 -3.89 6.33
C ILE A 60 -3.78 -4.14 7.20
N ASP A 61 -3.45 -5.42 7.39
CA ASP A 61 -2.39 -5.87 8.28
C ASP A 61 -0.98 -5.62 7.72
N PHE A 62 -0.01 -5.37 8.61
CA PHE A 62 1.37 -5.13 8.21
C PHE A 62 2.04 -6.39 7.61
N ASN A 63 1.59 -7.60 7.98
CA ASN A 63 2.08 -8.85 7.37
C ASN A 63 1.69 -8.93 5.90
N PHE A 64 0.53 -8.42 5.51
CA PHE A 64 0.20 -8.27 4.09
C PHE A 64 1.18 -7.30 3.42
N ILE A 65 1.38 -6.11 3.99
CA ILE A 65 2.25 -5.07 3.41
C ILE A 65 3.70 -5.54 3.23
N MET A 66 4.25 -6.24 4.22
CA MET A 66 5.65 -6.67 4.24
C MET A 66 5.84 -8.00 3.53
N ASN A 67 4.99 -8.99 3.85
CA ASN A 67 5.20 -10.39 3.46
C ASN A 67 4.28 -10.83 2.31
N GLY A 68 3.16 -10.14 2.10
CA GLY A 68 2.11 -10.56 1.18
C GLY A 68 1.21 -11.65 1.76
N ASP A 69 1.12 -11.73 3.09
CA ASP A 69 0.26 -12.69 3.76
C ASP A 69 -1.20 -12.18 3.79
N PHE A 70 -2.10 -12.96 3.21
CA PHE A 70 -3.53 -12.67 3.17
C PHE A 70 -4.32 -13.35 4.31
N ALA A 71 -3.73 -14.33 5.01
CA ALA A 71 -4.43 -15.16 5.99
C ALA A 71 -5.01 -14.35 7.16
N GLN A 72 -4.38 -13.22 7.49
CA GLN A 72 -4.78 -12.33 8.59
C GLN A 72 -5.80 -11.26 8.16
N LEU A 73 -6.14 -11.18 6.86
CA LEU A 73 -7.02 -10.14 6.34
C LEU A 73 -8.50 -10.57 6.39
N PRO A 74 -9.42 -9.69 6.83
CA PRO A 74 -10.86 -9.90 6.69
C PRO A 74 -11.27 -10.14 5.23
N ALA A 75 -12.33 -10.93 5.00
CA ALA A 75 -12.78 -11.29 3.65
C ALA A 75 -13.18 -10.08 2.79
N ASP A 76 -13.82 -9.07 3.41
CA ASP A 76 -14.16 -7.80 2.77
C ASP A 76 -12.91 -7.01 2.36
N VAL A 77 -11.88 -7.01 3.21
CA VAL A 77 -10.59 -6.38 2.90
C VAL A 77 -9.89 -7.11 1.75
N GLN A 78 -9.89 -8.44 1.73
CA GLN A 78 -9.34 -9.23 0.61
C GLN A 78 -10.04 -8.92 -0.71
N ALA A 79 -11.38 -8.83 -0.69
CA ALA A 79 -12.18 -8.51 -1.87
C ALA A 79 -11.84 -7.12 -2.45
N SER A 80 -11.53 -6.15 -1.58
CA SER A 80 -11.07 -4.81 -2.02
C SER A 80 -9.60 -4.80 -2.49
N LEU A 81 -8.75 -5.66 -1.92
CA LEU A 81 -7.32 -5.69 -2.20
C LEU A 81 -6.96 -6.36 -3.50
N PHE A 82 -7.65 -7.43 -3.91
CA PHE A 82 -7.34 -8.12 -5.18
C PHE A 82 -7.42 -7.21 -6.42
N PRO A 83 -8.51 -6.45 -6.67
CA PRO A 83 -8.53 -5.53 -7.80
C PRO A 83 -7.53 -4.39 -7.65
N ALA A 84 -7.29 -3.92 -6.42
CA ALA A 84 -6.29 -2.90 -6.14
C ALA A 84 -4.84 -3.37 -6.41
N LEU A 85 -4.54 -4.64 -6.13
CA LEU A 85 -3.27 -5.27 -6.43
C LEU A 85 -3.05 -5.42 -7.92
N GLN A 86 -4.08 -5.82 -8.68
CA GLN A 86 -4.00 -5.89 -10.13
C GLN A 86 -3.63 -4.52 -10.71
N ARG A 87 -4.40 -3.48 -10.35
CA ARG A 87 -4.12 -2.09 -10.75
C ARG A 87 -2.70 -1.65 -10.39
N ALA A 88 -2.25 -1.94 -9.16
CA ALA A 88 -0.93 -1.53 -8.70
C ALA A 88 0.20 -2.21 -9.47
N ASN A 89 0.04 -3.49 -9.85
CA ASN A 89 1.00 -4.20 -10.70
C ASN A 89 1.01 -3.65 -12.13
N ASP A 90 -0.17 -3.46 -12.73
CA ASP A 90 -0.28 -2.94 -14.11
C ASP A 90 0.41 -1.56 -14.24
N GLU A 91 0.14 -0.66 -13.29
CA GLU A 91 0.80 0.65 -13.24
C GLU A 91 2.31 0.52 -13.03
N TRP A 92 2.76 -0.45 -12.23
CA TRP A 92 4.19 -0.67 -12.01
C TRP A 92 4.89 -1.12 -13.28
N ASP A 93 4.31 -2.09 -13.99
CA ASP A 93 4.88 -2.66 -15.21
C ASP A 93 4.91 -1.63 -16.35
N GLN A 94 3.90 -0.75 -16.43
CA GLN A 94 3.90 0.40 -17.35
C GLN A 94 5.01 1.42 -17.05
N THR A 95 5.39 1.58 -15.78
CA THR A 95 6.44 2.55 -15.38
C THR A 95 7.85 1.93 -15.46
N ALA A 96 7.96 0.60 -15.51
CA ALA A 96 9.21 -0.14 -15.58
C ALA A 96 9.64 -0.50 -17.01
N SER A 97 8.73 -0.32 -17.99
CA SER A 97 8.97 -0.46 -19.42
C SER A 97 9.51 0.83 -20.02
#